data_AF-A0A968BRB5-F1
#
_entry.id   AF-A0A968BRB5-F1
#
_cell.length_a   1.000
_cell.length_b   1.000
_cell.length_c   1.000
_cell.angle_alpha   90.00
_cell.angle_beta   90.00
_cell.angle_gamma   90.00
#
_symmetry.space_group_name_H-M   'P 1'
#
loop_
_entity.id
_entity.type
_entity.pdbx_description
1 polymer ?
#
loop_
_entity_poly.entity_id
_entity_poly.type
_entity_poly.pdbx_seq_one_letter_code
_entity_poly.pdbx_strand_id
1 'polypeptide(L)'
;MLVTVEVPAGVTHGTILTNAVEVYGDEADTSPSNNGFVHTIEVRDDVDIAVTKVGVGQAAIGAEYTYLIDYANWGGAPADGVVITDTLPVEVMFVDADLPPSGINGQVITWTLPTLLGNQWGG
;
A
#
# COMPACT_ATOMS: atom_id res chain seq x y z
N MET A 1 -17.68 2.21 20.18
CA MET A 1 -18.11 3.45 19.51
C MET A 1 -17.25 3.62 18.27
N LEU A 2 -17.83 4.00 17.12
CA LEU A 2 -17.07 4.39 15.93
C LEU A 2 -17.12 5.91 15.82
N VAL A 3 -15.96 6.56 15.67
CA VAL A 3 -15.85 8.01 15.47
C VAL A 3 -15.13 8.23 14.14
N THR A 4 -15.72 9.05 13.28
CA THR A 4 -15.13 9.44 11.99
C THR A 4 -14.78 10.93 12.04
N VAL A 5 -13.57 11.29 11.66
CA VAL A 5 -13.08 12.68 11.60
C VAL A 5 -12.54 12.99 10.22
N GLU A 6 -12.59 14.25 9.82
CA GLU A 6 -12.00 14.76 8.59
C GLU A 6 -10.77 15.61 8.94
N VAL A 7 -9.68 15.43 8.20
CA VAL A 7 -8.51 16.33 8.28
C VAL A 7 -8.81 17.56 7.40
N PRO A 8 -8.90 18.78 7.97
CA PRO A 8 -9.27 19.96 7.19
C PRO A 8 -8.28 20.25 6.06
N ALA A 9 -8.80 20.82 4.96
CA ALA A 9 -7.96 21.36 3.89
C ALA A 9 -7.00 22.42 4.46
N GLY A 10 -5.70 22.29 4.16
CA GLY A 10 -4.65 23.23 4.60
C GLY A 10 -3.82 22.76 5.80
N VAL A 11 -4.09 21.58 6.37
CA VAL A 11 -3.12 20.95 7.28
C VAL A 11 -1.90 20.53 6.48
N THR A 12 -0.71 20.94 6.91
CA THR A 12 0.55 20.71 6.20
C THR A 12 0.95 19.23 6.26
N HIS A 13 1.55 18.73 5.16
CA HIS A 13 2.33 17.50 5.15
C HIS A 13 3.23 17.35 6.37
N GLY A 14 3.30 16.13 6.93
CA GLY A 14 4.14 15.81 8.09
C GLY A 14 3.60 16.31 9.42
N THR A 15 2.43 16.96 9.44
CA THR A 15 1.76 17.30 10.70
C THR A 15 1.36 16.03 11.44
N ILE A 16 1.79 15.88 12.69
CA ILE A 16 1.34 14.80 13.56
C ILE A 16 0.05 15.22 14.26
N LEU A 17 -1.04 14.52 13.97
CA LEU A 17 -2.31 14.65 14.66
C LEU A 17 -2.35 13.69 15.83
N THR A 18 -2.70 14.20 17.02
CA THR A 18 -2.80 13.43 18.26
C THR A 18 -4.25 13.41 18.72
N ASN A 19 -4.80 12.22 18.94
CA ASN A 19 -6.11 12.05 19.54
C ASN A 19 -5.99 11.24 20.84
N ALA A 20 -6.72 11.64 21.87
CA ALA A 20 -6.71 10.99 23.18
C ALA A 20 -8.14 10.59 23.59
N VAL A 21 -8.25 9.51 24.36
CA VAL A 21 -9.51 9.08 24.98
C VAL A 21 -9.23 8.69 26.43
N GLU A 22 -10.18 9.02 27.30
CA GLU A 22 -10.14 8.68 28.72
C GLU A 22 -11.48 8.06 29.16
N VAL A 23 -11.45 7.24 30.21
CA VAL A 23 -12.63 6.64 30.83
C VAL A 23 -12.56 6.74 32.35
N TYR A 24 -13.70 6.98 33.00
CA TYR A 24 -13.83 7.08 34.45
C TYR A 24 -15.14 6.44 34.93
N GLY A 25 -15.16 6.00 36.19
CA GLY A 25 -16.34 5.55 36.91
C GLY A 25 -16.43 6.22 38.29
N ASP A 26 -17.58 6.08 38.95
CA ASP A 26 -17.82 6.66 40.27
C ASP A 26 -17.10 5.85 41.38
N GLU A 27 -16.89 4.55 41.16
CA GLU A 27 -16.14 3.68 42.07
C GLU A 27 -14.63 3.87 41.95
N ALA A 28 -13.91 3.56 43.03
CA ALA A 28 -12.46 3.56 43.02
C ALA A 28 -11.91 2.54 42.01
N ASP A 29 -11.17 3.03 41.02
CA ASP A 29 -10.49 2.21 40.04
C ASP A 29 -9.26 1.53 40.66
N THR A 30 -9.11 0.23 40.42
CA THR A 30 -7.96 -0.55 40.90
C THR A 30 -6.73 -0.45 40.01
N SER A 31 -6.88 0.08 38.78
CA SER A 31 -5.81 0.23 37.79
C SER A 31 -5.92 1.52 36.98
N PRO A 32 -5.98 2.71 37.58
CA PRO A 32 -6.25 3.97 36.88
C PRO A 32 -5.23 4.34 35.78
N SER A 33 -4.07 3.68 35.74
CA SER A 33 -3.06 3.88 34.69
C SER A 33 -3.47 3.37 33.31
N ASN A 34 -4.51 2.55 33.20
CA ASN A 34 -5.02 2.04 31.91
C ASN A 34 -6.27 2.78 31.41
N ASN A 35 -6.66 3.88 32.06
CA ASN A 35 -7.86 4.64 31.73
C ASN A 35 -7.66 5.65 30.60
N GLY A 36 -6.45 5.77 30.07
CA GLY A 36 -6.11 6.68 28.98
C GLY A 36 -5.49 5.94 27.81
N PHE A 37 -5.81 6.39 26.61
CA PHE A 37 -5.12 5.96 25.39
C PHE A 37 -4.86 7.15 24.49
N VAL A 38 -3.67 7.20 23.88
CA VAL A 38 -3.27 8.24 22.94
C VAL A 38 -2.88 7.57 21.63
N HIS A 39 -3.37 8.13 20.53
CA HIS A 39 -3.02 7.71 19.18
C HIS A 39 -2.53 8.90 18.36
N THR A 40 -1.51 8.66 17.53
CA THR A 40 -0.96 9.67 16.64
C THR A 40 -1.00 9.19 15.20
N ILE A 41 -1.32 10.08 14.26
CA ILE A 41 -1.22 9.84 12.83
C ILE A 41 -0.45 10.99 12.17
N GLU A 42 0.27 10.71 11.10
CA GLU A 42 0.93 11.73 10.27
C GLU A 42 0.04 12.10 9.08
N VAL A 43 -0.12 13.39 8.81
CA VAL A 43 -0.81 13.89 7.63
C VAL A 43 0.10 13.74 6.42
N ARG A 44 -0.38 13.01 5.42
CA ARG A 44 0.30 12.81 4.14
C ARG A 44 -0.51 13.41 3.00
N ASP A 45 0.14 14.15 2.13
CA ASP A 45 -0.39 14.73 0.89
C ASP A 45 0.54 14.46 -0.31
N ASP A 46 1.49 13.54 -0.11
CA ASP A 46 2.47 13.11 -1.09
C ASP A 46 2.02 11.85 -1.82
N VAL A 47 2.70 11.54 -2.92
CA VAL A 47 2.62 10.27 -3.63
C VAL A 47 3.87 9.47 -3.31
N ASP A 48 3.70 8.26 -2.79
CA ASP A 48 4.80 7.36 -2.40
C ASP A 48 4.49 5.96 -2.93
N ILE A 49 4.88 5.70 -4.19
CA ILE A 49 4.57 4.44 -4.88
C ILE A 49 5.68 3.43 -4.65
N ALA A 50 5.30 2.24 -4.21
CA ALA A 50 6.20 1.11 -4.01
C ALA A 50 5.79 -0.08 -4.89
N VAL A 51 6.77 -0.92 -5.26
CA VAL A 51 6.56 -2.19 -5.96
C VAL A 51 7.49 -3.25 -5.35
N THR A 52 6.97 -4.46 -5.17
CA THR A 52 7.74 -5.62 -4.74
C THR A 52 7.52 -6.79 -5.69
N LYS A 53 8.55 -7.61 -5.88
CA LYS A 53 8.49 -8.81 -6.71
C LYS A 53 9.10 -9.99 -5.97
N VAL A 54 8.34 -11.08 -5.86
CA VAL A 54 8.76 -12.29 -5.15
C VAL A 54 8.52 -13.49 -6.05
N GLY A 55 9.53 -14.35 -6.20
CA GLY A 55 9.37 -15.61 -6.91
C GLY A 55 8.73 -16.68 -6.03
N VAL A 56 7.82 -17.47 -6.58
CA VAL A 56 7.07 -18.51 -5.86
C VAL A 56 7.53 -19.90 -6.32
N GLY A 57 8.00 -20.72 -5.38
CA GLY A 57 8.48 -22.08 -5.66
C GLY A 57 9.92 -22.11 -6.19
N GLN A 58 10.24 -23.12 -7.00
CA GLN A 58 11.57 -23.32 -7.57
C GLN A 58 11.50 -23.40 -9.10
N ALA A 59 12.36 -22.65 -9.78
CA ALA A 59 12.50 -22.74 -11.24
C ALA A 59 13.11 -24.09 -11.63
N ALA A 60 12.47 -24.79 -12.56
CA ALA A 60 12.96 -26.04 -13.13
C ALA A 60 12.89 -25.97 -14.66
N ILE A 61 13.81 -26.64 -15.34
CA ILE A 61 13.88 -26.63 -16.81
C ILE A 61 12.57 -27.19 -17.38
N GLY A 62 11.94 -26.42 -18.25
CA GLY A 62 10.70 -26.81 -18.94
C GLY A 62 9.42 -26.70 -18.09
N ALA A 63 9.52 -26.23 -16.84
CA ALA A 63 8.37 -25.93 -15.99
C ALA A 63 8.11 -24.42 -15.95
N GLU A 64 6.86 -24.04 -15.71
CA GLU A 64 6.49 -22.66 -15.44
C GLU A 64 6.97 -22.22 -14.06
N TYR A 65 7.33 -20.94 -13.95
CA TYR A 65 7.74 -20.31 -12.71
C TYR A 65 7.01 -18.99 -12.54
N THR A 66 6.41 -18.79 -11.36
CA THR A 66 5.53 -17.66 -11.11
C THR A 66 6.21 -16.62 -10.25
N TYR A 67 6.01 -15.35 -10.59
CA TYR A 67 6.34 -14.21 -9.73
C TYR A 67 5.05 -13.58 -9.23
N LEU A 68 5.02 -13.22 -7.95
CA LEU A 68 4.05 -12.30 -7.37
C LEU A 68 4.61 -10.88 -7.45
N ILE A 69 3.84 -9.95 -8.00
CA ILE A 69 4.18 -8.53 -8.06
C ILE A 69 3.10 -7.77 -7.30
N ASP A 70 3.49 -7.13 -6.19
CA ASP A 70 2.61 -6.26 -5.42
C ASP A 70 3.04 -4.80 -5.62
N TYR A 71 2.09 -3.88 -5.47
CA TYR A 71 2.32 -2.44 -5.56
C TYR A 71 1.45 -1.68 -4.55
N ALA A 72 1.88 -0.50 -4.15
CA ALA A 72 1.17 0.32 -3.19
C ALA A 72 1.43 1.81 -3.40
N ASN A 73 0.54 2.65 -2.88
CA ASN A 73 0.79 4.07 -2.64
C ASN A 73 0.70 4.32 -1.13
N TRP A 74 1.86 4.45 -0.49
CA TRP A 74 1.98 4.73 0.95
C TRP A 74 1.79 6.22 1.28
N GLY A 75 1.71 7.06 0.26
CA GLY A 75 1.42 8.48 0.38
C GLY A 75 -0.07 8.72 0.63
N GLY A 76 -0.43 9.95 0.95
CA GLY A 76 -1.82 10.35 1.18
C GLY A 76 -2.53 10.92 -0.05
N ALA A 77 -1.79 11.30 -1.10
CA ALA A 77 -2.34 11.80 -2.36
C ALA A 77 -2.52 10.70 -3.41
N PRO A 78 -3.51 10.83 -4.32
CA PRO A 78 -3.68 9.89 -5.42
C PRO A 78 -2.51 9.94 -6.41
N ALA A 79 -2.12 8.77 -6.89
CA ALA A 79 -1.13 8.59 -7.95
C ALA A 79 -1.80 8.29 -9.28
N ASP A 80 -1.69 9.20 -10.24
CA ASP A 80 -2.19 9.03 -11.61
C ASP A 80 -1.09 8.52 -12.55
N GLY A 81 -1.48 7.83 -13.62
CA GLY A 81 -0.56 7.40 -14.67
C GLY A 81 0.48 6.38 -14.19
N VAL A 82 0.13 5.56 -13.20
CA VAL A 82 1.04 4.54 -12.66
C VAL A 82 1.27 3.45 -13.70
N VAL A 83 2.54 3.17 -14.00
CA VAL A 83 2.96 2.15 -14.95
C VAL A 83 3.95 1.21 -14.28
N ILE A 84 3.67 -0.09 -14.32
CA ILE A 84 4.62 -1.14 -13.93
C ILE A 84 5.23 -1.72 -15.19
N THR A 85 6.56 -1.80 -15.23
CA THR A 85 7.31 -2.49 -16.29
C THR A 85 8.14 -3.62 -15.68
N ASP A 86 7.98 -4.83 -16.20
CA ASP A 86 8.75 -6.00 -15.82
C ASP A 86 9.57 -6.48 -17.02
N THR A 87 10.89 -6.49 -16.88
CA THR A 87 11.81 -6.96 -17.92
C THR A 87 12.27 -8.37 -17.57
N LEU A 88 11.77 -9.35 -18.33
CA LEU A 88 12.14 -10.74 -18.16
C LEU A 88 13.58 -11.00 -18.65
N PRO A 89 14.35 -11.85 -17.95
CA PRO A 89 15.62 -12.38 -18.47
C PRO A 89 15.41 -13.06 -19.83
N VAL A 90 16.42 -13.04 -20.70
CA VAL A 90 16.32 -13.62 -22.07
C VAL A 90 16.11 -15.13 -22.07
N GLU A 91 16.39 -15.78 -20.94
CA GLU A 91 16.30 -17.23 -20.75
C GLU A 91 14.87 -17.73 -20.49
N VAL A 92 13.92 -16.83 -20.21
CA VAL A 92 12.53 -17.19 -19.95
C VAL A 92 11.61 -16.57 -21.01
N MET A 93 10.40 -17.13 -21.16
CA MET A 93 9.37 -16.57 -22.01
C MET A 93 8.15 -16.24 -21.16
N PHE A 94 7.46 -15.15 -21.48
CA PHE A 94 6.17 -14.85 -20.88
C PHE A 94 5.14 -15.93 -21.26
N VAL A 95 4.38 -16.40 -20.28
CA VAL A 95 3.30 -17.38 -20.49
C VAL A 95 1.95 -16.69 -20.28
N ASP A 96 1.72 -16.18 -19.07
CA ASP A 96 0.48 -15.50 -18.70
C ASP A 96 0.70 -14.58 -17.48
N ALA A 97 -0.27 -13.71 -17.21
CA ALA A 97 -0.38 -12.94 -15.98
C ALA A 97 -1.85 -12.79 -15.58
N ASP A 98 -2.15 -12.96 -14.29
CA ASP A 98 -3.52 -12.85 -13.75
C ASP A 98 -4.14 -11.48 -14.04
N LEU A 99 -3.34 -10.41 -13.91
CA LEU A 99 -3.71 -9.09 -14.40
C LEU A 99 -3.27 -8.94 -15.86
N PRO A 100 -4.19 -8.72 -16.82
CA PRO A 100 -3.83 -8.60 -18.23
C PRO A 100 -2.86 -7.42 -18.47
N PRO A 101 -1.71 -7.65 -19.13
CA PRO A 101 -0.78 -6.59 -19.44
C PRO A 101 -1.35 -5.62 -20.48
N SER A 102 -1.06 -4.34 -20.29
CA SER A 102 -1.38 -3.28 -21.26
C SER A 102 -0.51 -3.34 -22.51
N GLY A 103 0.63 -4.03 -22.44
CA GLY A 103 1.49 -4.29 -23.60
C GLY A 103 2.62 -5.26 -23.29
N ILE A 104 3.06 -5.96 -24.33
CA ILE A 104 4.25 -6.83 -24.29
C ILE A 104 5.12 -6.45 -25.49
N ASN A 105 6.38 -6.13 -25.23
CA ASN A 105 7.37 -5.80 -26.25
C ASN A 105 8.66 -6.61 -26.01
N GLY A 106 8.78 -7.74 -26.71
CA GLY A 106 9.83 -8.72 -26.45
C GLY A 106 9.75 -9.22 -25.01
N GLN A 107 10.81 -9.01 -24.24
CA GLN A 107 10.89 -9.42 -22.84
C GLN A 107 10.31 -8.41 -21.84
N VAL A 108 9.81 -7.26 -22.31
CA VAL A 108 9.26 -6.23 -21.44
C VAL A 108 7.74 -6.33 -21.40
N ILE A 109 7.20 -6.59 -20.22
CA ILE A 109 5.77 -6.62 -19.94
C ILE A 109 5.41 -5.31 -19.24
N THR A 110 4.30 -4.68 -19.66
CA THR A 110 3.87 -3.38 -19.14
C THR A 110 2.42 -3.42 -18.69
N TRP A 111 2.15 -2.91 -17.49
CA TRP A 111 0.81 -2.67 -16.96
C TRP A 111 0.62 -1.18 -16.71
N THR A 112 -0.42 -0.60 -17.31
CA THR A 112 -0.91 0.72 -16.96
C THR A 112 -2.03 0.52 -15.95
N LEU A 113 -1.85 1.06 -14.76
CA LEU A 113 -2.81 0.92 -13.67
C LEU A 113 -3.79 2.11 -13.68
N PRO A 114 -5.02 1.93 -13.17
CA PRO A 114 -5.87 3.05 -12.81
C PRO A 114 -5.21 3.90 -11.70
N THR A 115 -5.79 5.07 -11.42
CA THR A 115 -5.36 5.92 -10.29
C THR A 115 -5.28 5.11 -9.01
N LEU A 116 -4.12 5.12 -8.37
CA LEU A 116 -3.89 4.46 -7.09
C LEU A 116 -4.04 5.49 -5.97
N LEU A 117 -5.16 5.44 -5.24
CA LEU A 117 -5.41 6.42 -4.18
C LEU A 117 -4.38 6.27 -3.05
N GLY A 118 -4.22 7.33 -2.27
CA GLY A 118 -3.34 7.28 -1.09
C GLY A 118 -3.78 6.20 -0.10
N ASN A 119 -2.81 5.58 0.56
CA ASN A 119 -2.98 4.46 1.49
C ASN A 119 -3.65 3.22 0.86
N GLN A 120 -3.46 2.99 -0.44
CA GLN A 120 -3.96 1.80 -1.15
C GLN A 120 -2.83 0.85 -1.56
N TRP A 121 -3.20 -0.42 -1.74
CA TRP A 121 -2.34 -1.53 -2.15
C TRP A 121 -3.07 -2.35 -3.22
N GLY A 122 -2.31 -2.99 -4.11
CA GLY A 122 -2.81 -3.91 -5.13
C GLY A 122 -1.76 -4.98 -5.47
N GLY A 123 -2.20 -6.12 -5.98
CA GLY A 123 -1.41 -7.31 -6.30
C GLY A 123 -2.32 -8.40 -6.85
#